data_AF-A0A931WAI8-F1
#
_entry.id   AF-A0A931WAI8-F1
#
_cell.length_a   1.000
_cell.length_b   1.000
_cell.length_c   1.000
_cell.angle_alpha   90.00
_cell.angle_beta   90.00
_cell.angle_gamma   90.00
#
_symmetry.space_group_name_H-M   'P 1'
#
loop_
_entity.id
_entity.type
_entity.pdbx_description
1 polymer ?
#
loop_
_entity_poly.entity_id
_entity_poly.type
_entity_poly.pdbx_seq_one_letter_code
_entity_poly.pdbx_strand_id
1 'polypeptide(L)' 'MFTMGRPDVFSYGDLGLRRAIQKLYGFKNNPTKEEAEKIAENWKPYRTTACRYLWRSLEL' A
#
# COMPACT_ATOMS: atom_id res chain seq x y z
N MET A 1 -8.53 -5.18 8.04
CA MET A 1 -7.20 -5.01 8.68
C MET A 1 -7.32 -4.84 10.21
N PHE A 2 -8.21 -3.97 10.70
CA PHE A 2 -8.25 -3.56 12.11
C PHE A 2 -9.03 -4.50 13.05
N THR A 3 -10.07 -5.18 12.57
CA THR A 3 -10.94 -6.03 13.41
C THR A 3 -10.48 -7.49 13.48
N MET A 4 -9.94 -8.04 12.38
CA MET A 4 -9.60 -9.47 12.27
C MET A 4 -8.09 -9.74 12.25
N GLY A 5 -7.25 -8.71 12.42
CA GLY A 5 -5.80 -8.86 12.59
C GLY A 5 -5.03 -9.55 11.45
N ARG A 6 -5.62 -9.69 10.25
CA ARG A 6 -4.99 -10.43 9.13
C ARG A 6 -3.65 -9.77 8.73
N PRO A 7 -2.52 -10.51 8.75
CA PRO A 7 -1.20 -9.95 8.51
C PRO A 7 -0.90 -9.64 7.04
N ASP A 8 -1.69 -10.20 6.13
CA ASP A 8 -1.42 -10.16 4.69
C ASP A 8 -2.57 -9.56 3.87
N VAL A 9 -2.90 -8.29 4.14
CA VAL A 9 -3.97 -7.58 3.43
C VAL A 9 -3.40 -6.32 2.77
N PHE A 10 -3.70 -6.16 1.49
CA PHE A 10 -3.47 -4.92 0.73
C PHE A 10 -4.80 -4.46 0.13
N SER A 11 -5.08 -3.15 0.20
CA SER A 11 -6.30 -2.56 -0.34
C SER A 11 -5.98 -1.48 -1.37
N TYR A 12 -6.05 -1.82 -2.65
CA TYR A 12 -5.88 -0.85 -3.73
C TYR A 12 -6.93 0.27 -3.70
N GLY A 13 -8.13 0.03 -3.18
CA GLY A 13 -9.19 1.04 -3.12
C GLY A 13 -8.88 2.23 -2.21
N ASP A 14 -7.84 2.14 -1.39
CA ASP A 14 -7.43 3.22 -0.48
C ASP A 14 -6.62 4.29 -1.23
N LEU A 15 -7.15 5.53 -1.26
CA LEU A 15 -6.48 6.65 -1.91
C LEU A 15 -5.16 7.02 -1.23
N GLY A 16 -5.07 6.84 0.09
CA GLY A 16 -3.84 7.06 0.86
C GLY A 16 -2.75 6.09 0.39
N LEU A 17 -3.02 4.79 0.38
CA LEU A 17 -2.06 3.79 -0.12
C LEU A 17 -1.61 4.08 -1.55
N ARG A 18 -2.55 4.42 -2.45
CA ARG A 18 -2.19 4.76 -3.84
C ARG A 18 -1.27 5.96 -3.92
N ARG A 19 -1.54 7.02 -3.16
CA ARG A 19 -0.68 8.22 -3.09
C ARG A 19 0.67 7.93 -2.44
N ALA A 20 0.70 7.13 -1.39
CA ALA A 20 1.92 6.73 -0.71
C ALA A 20 2.83 5.93 -1.66
N ILE A 21 2.26 4.96 -2.40
CA ILE A 21 2.97 4.20 -3.43
C ILE A 21 3.43 5.13 -4.54
N GLN A 22 2.58 6.04 -5.01
CA GLN A 22 2.96 7.03 -6.03
C GLN A 22 4.19 7.83 -5.59
N LYS A 23 4.17 8.40 -4.37
CA LYS A 23 5.24 9.22 -3.81
C LYS A 23 6.52 8.41 -3.58
N LEU A 24 6.39 7.20 -3.04
CA LEU A 24 7.52 6.34 -2.68
C LEU A 24 8.23 5.73 -3.90
N TYR A 25 7.46 5.32 -4.92
CA TYR A 25 7.99 4.67 -6.12
C TYR A 25 8.13 5.62 -7.32
N GLY A 26 7.85 6.91 -7.14
CA GLY A 26 8.09 7.95 -8.16
C GLY A 26 7.18 7.90 -9.38
N PHE A 27 5.95 7.41 -9.23
CA PHE A 27 4.99 7.39 -10.34
C PHE A 27 4.50 8.80 -10.68
N LYS A 28 4.47 9.13 -11.99
CA LYS A 28 3.92 10.41 -12.47
C LYS A 28 2.42 10.55 -12.18
N ASN A 29 1.69 9.44 -12.27
CA ASN A 29 0.25 9.36 -12.02
C ASN A 29 -0.02 8.36 -10.88
N ASN A 30 -1.28 8.31 -10.39
CA ASN A 30 -1.67 7.24 -9.47
C ASN A 30 -1.37 5.87 -10.09
N PRO A 31 -0.72 4.94 -9.36
CA PRO A 31 -0.46 3.60 -9.87
C PRO A 31 -1.77 2.91 -10.21
N THR A 32 -1.75 2.14 -11.30
CA THR A 32 -2.86 1.26 -11.66
C THR A 32 -3.01 0.12 -10.65
N LYS A 33 -4.14 -0.59 -10.73
CA LYS A 33 -4.40 -1.74 -9.83
C LYS A 33 -3.30 -2.79 -9.97
N GLU A 34 -2.94 -3.14 -11.20
CA GLU A 34 -1.92 -4.15 -11.50
C GLU A 34 -0.53 -3.73 -10.99
N GLU A 35 -0.12 -2.47 -11.19
CA GLU A 35 1.16 -1.98 -10.69
C GLU A 35 1.22 -1.99 -9.16
N ALA A 36 0.16 -1.51 -8.51
CA ALA A 36 0.08 -1.49 -7.06
C ALA A 36 0.05 -2.90 -6.45
N GLU A 37 -0.68 -3.83 -7.07
CA GLU A 37 -0.70 -5.24 -6.66
C GLU A 37 0.67 -5.89 -6.86
N LYS A 38 1.35 -5.66 -7.99
CA LYS A 38 2.70 -6.18 -8.24
C LYS A 38 3.72 -5.69 -7.21
N ILE A 39 3.61 -4.43 -6.79
CA ILE A 39 4.43 -3.88 -5.70
C ILE A 39 4.07 -4.55 -4.38
N ALA A 40 2.77 -4.69 -4.08
CA ALA A 40 2.28 -5.29 -2.85
C ALA A 40 2.66 -6.77 -2.70
N GLU A 41 2.82 -7.52 -3.79
CA GLU A 41 3.31 -8.90 -3.76
C GLU A 41 4.68 -9.02 -3.10
N ASN A 42 5.56 -8.02 -3.25
CA ASN A 42 6.88 -8.01 -2.59
C ASN A 42 6.79 -7.83 -1.06
N TRP A 43 5.64 -7.39 -0.54
CA TRP A 43 5.43 -7.22 0.90
C TRP A 43 4.85 -8.47 1.55
N LYS A 44 4.56 -9.53 0.78
CA LYS A 44 4.14 -10.80 1.37
C LYS A 44 5.23 -11.37 2.28
N PRO A 45 4.85 -12.02 3.39
CA PRO A 45 3.48 -12.28 3.86
C PRO A 45 2.92 -11.17 4.79
N TYR A 46 3.51 -9.98 4.79
CA TYR A 46 3.22 -8.88 5.74
C TYR A 46 2.68 -7.62 5.05
N ARG A 47 1.80 -7.77 4.05
CA ARG A 47 1.20 -6.64 3.32
C ARG A 47 0.49 -5.63 4.23
N THR A 48 -0.12 -6.11 5.32
CA THR A 48 -0.79 -5.24 6.30
C THR A 48 0.19 -4.29 6.98
N THR A 49 1.38 -4.77 7.32
CA THR A 49 2.42 -3.97 7.96
C THR A 49 2.93 -2.90 7.00
N ALA A 50 3.20 -3.26 5.75
CA ALA A 50 3.60 -2.31 4.71
C ALA A 50 2.55 -1.20 4.51
N CYS A 51 1.25 -1.53 4.50
CA CYS A 51 0.18 -0.54 4.41
C CYS A 51 0.21 0.48 5.56
N ARG A 52 0.48 0.03 6.79
CA ARG A 52 0.60 0.93 7.96
C ARG A 52 1.75 1.91 7.83
N TYR A 53 2.90 1.46 7.35
CA TYR A 53 4.05 2.33 7.09
C TYR A 53 3.76 3.33 5.97
N LEU A 54 3.05 2.91 4.91
CA LEU A 54 2.64 3.78 3.82
C LEU A 54 1.65 4.86 4.25
N TRP A 55 0.71 4.54 5.14
CA TRP A 55 -0.14 5.58 5.73
C TRP A 55 0.67 6.57 6.56
N ARG A 56 1.62 6.07 7.37
CA ARG A 56 2.46 6.93 8.21
C ARG A 56 3.40 7.83 7.40
N SER A 57 3.84 7.39 6.22
CA SER A 57 4.72 8.19 5.34
C SER A 57 4.01 9.36 4.65
N LEU A 58 2.68 9.42 4.70
CA LEU A 58 1.89 10.56 4.22
C LEU A 58 1.66 11.63 5.29
N GLU A 59 1.86 11.30 6.57
CA GLU A 59 1.72 12.24 7.69
C GLU A 59 2.99 13.06 7.94
N LEU A 60 4.08 12.77 7.21
CA LEU A 60 5.38 13.45 7.23
C LEU A 60 5.62 14.23 5.94
#